data_AF-A0A7V5KH86-F1
#
_entry.id   AF-A0A7V5KH86-F1
#
_cell.length_a   1.000
_cell.length_b   1.000
_cell.length_c   1.000
_cell.angle_alpha   90.00
_cell.angle_beta   90.00
_cell.angle_gamma   90.00
#
_symmetry.space_group_name_H-M   'P 1'
#
loop_
_entity.id
_entity.type
_entity.pdbx_description
1 polymer ?
#
loop_
_entity_poly.entity_id
_entity_poly.type
_entity_poly.pdbx_seq_one_letter_code
_entity_poly.pdbx_strand_id
1 'polypeptide(L)' 'MIRRHWGKDKWMLITQAEHARLAGVVAAAWQFAPVRPHPEVLRAISFHDDGWAEFDAQPSITPDGKPCSFLEVPRSQ' A
#
# COMPACT_ATOMS: atom_id res chain seq x y z
N MET A 1 0.15 5.87 -2.44
CA MET A 1 1.04 5.72 -1.28
C MET A 1 0.31 5.85 0.05
N ILE A 2 0.80 5.15 1.07
CA ILE A 2 0.41 5.31 2.48
C ILE A 2 1.28 6.42 3.10
N ARG A 3 0.63 7.43 3.69
CA ARG A 3 1.29 8.51 4.44
C ARG A 3 1.26 8.25 5.95
N ARG A 4 2.38 8.43 6.64
CA ARG A 4 2.51 8.43 8.11
C ARG A 4 3.40 9.58 8.58
N HIS A 5 3.17 10.07 9.78
CA HIS A 5 4.10 11.00 10.42
C HIS A 5 5.40 10.28 10.80
N TRP A 6 6.53 10.97 10.66
CA TRP A 6 7.83 10.53 11.15
C TRP A 6 8.48 11.68 11.92
N GLY A 7 8.29 11.68 13.24
CA GLY A 7 8.67 12.83 14.07
C GLY A 7 7.75 14.03 13.85
N LYS A 8 8.23 15.24 14.17
CA LYS A 8 7.41 16.46 14.13
C LYS A 8 7.14 16.96 12.70
N ASP A 9 8.17 17.00 11.87
CA ASP A 9 8.13 17.75 10.59
C ASP A 9 8.48 16.90 9.36
N LYS A 10 8.44 15.56 9.49
CA LYS A 10 8.70 14.66 8.36
C LYS A 10 7.57 13.69 8.16
N TRP A 11 7.50 13.20 6.93
CA TRP A 11 6.57 12.16 6.51
C TRP A 11 7.35 10.90 6.16
N MET A 12 6.79 9.77 6.54
CA MET A 12 7.14 8.47 5.98
C MET A 12 6.09 8.13 4.92
N LEU A 13 6.57 7.88 3.70
CA LEU A 13 5.76 7.55 2.54
C LEU A 13 6.10 6.12 2.13
N ILE A 14 5.07 5.27 2.08
CA ILE A 14 5.20 3.87 1.72
C ILE A 14 4.42 3.67 0.42
N THR A 15 5.08 3.18 -0.62
CA THR A 15 4.39 2.84 -1.88
C THR A 15 3.39 1.72 -1.63
N GLN A 16 2.32 1.68 -2.41
CA GLN A 16 1.33 0.63 -2.28
C GLN A 16 1.87 -0.73 -2.72
N ALA A 17 2.80 -0.76 -3.68
CA ALA A 17 3.50 -1.99 -4.03
C ALA A 17 4.26 -2.59 -2.83
N GLU A 18 4.97 -1.76 -2.05
CA GLU A 18 5.66 -2.25 -0.85
C GLU A 18 4.69 -2.65 0.27
N HIS A 19 3.55 -1.95 0.40
CA HIS A 19 2.46 -2.38 1.27
C HIS A 19 1.95 -3.79 0.89
N ALA A 20 1.68 -4.03 -0.40
CA ALA A 20 1.22 -5.31 -0.91
C ALA A 20 2.25 -6.42 -0.68
N ARG A 21 3.54 -6.15 -0.94
CA ARG A 21 4.61 -7.11 -0.65
C ARG A 21 4.66 -7.48 0.83
N LEU A 22 4.54 -6.50 1.74
CA LEU A 22 4.52 -6.77 3.17
C LEU A 22 3.28 -7.60 3.57
N ALA A 23 2.11 -7.31 2.98
CA ALA A 23 0.90 -8.11 3.18
C ALA A 23 1.13 -9.57 2.75
N GLY A 24 1.84 -9.78 1.64
CA GLY A 24 2.25 -11.11 1.18
C GLY A 24 3.14 -11.86 2.18
N VAL A 25 4.13 -11.18 2.76
CA VAL A 25 5.00 -11.73 3.82
C VAL A 25 4.18 -12.12 5.05
N VAL A 26 3.28 -11.25 5.49
CA VAL A 26 2.39 -11.51 6.64
C VAL A 26 1.50 -12.71 6.34
N ALA A 27 0.87 -12.77 5.16
CA ALA A 27 0.02 -13.88 4.77
C ALA A 27 0.79 -15.21 4.71
N ALA A 28 2.01 -15.23 4.16
CA ALA A 28 2.82 -16.44 4.10
C ALA A 28 3.18 -16.97 5.50
N ALA A 29 3.36 -16.09 6.49
CA ALA A 29 3.65 -16.46 7.88
C ALA A 29 2.39 -16.76 8.71
N TRP A 30 1.21 -16.40 8.21
CA TRP A 30 -0.04 -16.51 8.97
C TRP A 30 -0.55 -17.94 9.03
N GLN A 31 -1.06 -18.35 10.19
CA GLN A 31 -1.70 -19.65 10.38
C GLN A 31 -3.18 -19.57 10.01
N PHE A 32 -3.49 -19.72 8.73
CA PHE A 32 -4.87 -19.83 8.28
C PHE A 32 -5.45 -21.20 8.65
N ALA A 33 -6.52 -21.21 9.44
CA ALA A 33 -7.25 -22.40 9.84
C ALA A 33 -8.75 -22.21 9.59
N PRO A 34 -9.48 -23.22 9.08
CA PRO A 34 -9.00 -24.57 8.75
C PRO A 34 -8.33 -24.69 7.38
N VAL A 35 -8.37 -23.64 6.53
CA VAL A 35 -7.90 -23.70 5.14
C VAL A 35 -6.58 -22.94 4.99
N ARG A 36 -5.62 -23.53 4.27
CA ARG A 36 -4.41 -22.82 3.84
C ARG A 36 -4.64 -22.15 2.48
N PRO A 37 -4.23 -20.88 2.30
CA PRO A 37 -4.35 -20.21 1.01
C PRO A 37 -3.47 -20.91 -0.03
N HIS A 38 -4.00 -21.02 -1.25
CA HIS A 38 -3.24 -21.50 -2.39
C HIS A 38 -2.10 -20.51 -2.74
N PRO A 39 -1.00 -20.97 -3.39
CA PRO A 39 0.09 -20.10 -3.82
C PRO A 39 -0.36 -18.90 -4.67
N GLU A 40 -1.40 -19.07 -5.48
CA GLU A 40 -2.00 -18.03 -6.31
C GLU A 40 -2.66 -16.94 -5.47
N VAL A 41 -3.26 -17.30 -4.33
CA VAL A 41 -3.84 -16.34 -3.39
C VAL A 41 -2.73 -15.55 -2.70
N LEU A 42 -1.65 -16.21 -2.26
CA LEU A 42 -0.48 -15.53 -1.70
C LEU A 42 0.16 -14.57 -2.71
N ARG A 43 0.21 -14.98 -3.98
CA ARG A 43 0.64 -14.13 -5.09
C ARG A 43 -0.29 -12.93 -5.23
N ALA A 44 -1.60 -13.15 -5.32
CA ALA A 44 -2.58 -12.08 -5.45
C ALA A 44 -2.47 -11.05 -4.32
N ILE A 45 -2.30 -11.50 -3.07
CA ILE A 45 -2.05 -10.63 -1.92
C ILE A 45 -0.75 -9.82 -2.10
N SER A 46 0.31 -10.43 -2.61
CA SER A 46 1.62 -9.76 -2.76
C SER A 46 1.64 -8.65 -3.81
N PHE A 47 0.68 -8.65 -4.74
CA PHE A 47 0.63 -7.73 -5.89
C PHE A 47 -0.70 -6.95 -5.97
N HIS A 48 -1.56 -7.02 -4.94
CA HIS A 48 -2.93 -6.52 -5.03
C HIS A 48 -3.03 -5.01 -5.32
N ASP A 49 -2.00 -4.25 -4.96
CA ASP A 49 -1.96 -2.81 -5.19
C ASP A 49 -0.90 -2.37 -6.24
N ASP A 50 -0.39 -3.27 -7.07
CA ASP A 50 0.55 -2.91 -8.14
C ASP A 50 -0.03 -1.87 -9.11
N GLY A 51 -1.36 -1.81 -9.23
CA GLY A 51 -2.07 -0.81 -10.04
C GLY A 51 -1.83 0.65 -9.62
N TRP A 52 -1.22 0.89 -8.45
CA TRP A 52 -0.86 2.22 -7.97
C TRP A 52 0.54 2.71 -8.41
N ALA A 53 1.31 1.89 -9.14
CA ALA A 53 2.70 2.20 -9.47
C ALA A 53 2.90 3.57 -10.14
N GLU A 54 2.03 3.93 -11.09
CA GLU A 54 2.11 5.23 -11.79
C GLU A 54 1.86 6.42 -10.84
N PHE A 55 0.89 6.27 -9.93
CA PHE A 55 0.60 7.29 -8.91
C PHE A 55 1.77 7.43 -7.93
N ASP A 56 2.33 6.31 -7.47
CA ASP A 56 3.45 6.31 -6.52
C ASP A 56 4.75 6.87 -7.11
N ALA A 57 4.95 6.75 -8.43
CA ALA A 57 6.07 7.35 -9.14
C ALA A 57 5.97 8.87 -9.29
N GLN A 58 4.76 9.44 -9.13
CA GLN A 58 4.47 10.87 -9.30
C GLN A 58 3.72 11.42 -8.08
N PRO A 59 4.36 11.47 -6.90
CA PRO A 59 3.70 11.98 -5.70
C PRO A 59 3.29 13.44 -5.84
N SER A 60 2.07 13.75 -5.40
CA SER A 60 1.53 15.11 -5.37
C SER A 60 1.40 15.62 -3.93
N ILE A 61 1.04 16.90 -3.79
CA ILE A 61 0.83 17.57 -2.50
C ILE A 61 -0.63 18.03 -2.43
N THR A 62 -1.26 17.88 -1.28
CA THR A 62 -2.60 18.38 -0.97
C THR A 62 -2.60 19.91 -0.84
N PRO A 63 -3.77 20.59 -0.88
CA PRO A 63 -3.85 22.04 -0.70
C PRO A 63 -3.29 22.56 0.63
N ASP A 64 -3.29 21.73 1.68
CA ASP A 64 -2.71 22.03 3.00
C ASP A 64 -1.22 21.65 3.11
N GLY A 65 -0.55 21.36 1.99
CA GLY A 65 0.90 21.19 1.94
C GLY A 65 1.42 19.81 2.37
N LYS A 66 0.56 18.78 2.43
CA LYS A 66 0.96 17.42 2.83
C LYS A 66 1.16 16.53 1.61
N PRO A 67 2.05 15.53 1.63
CA PRO A 67 2.11 14.53 0.57
C PRO A 67 0.75 13.85 0.38
N CYS A 68 0.25 13.73 -0.84
CA CYS A 68 -1.07 13.15 -1.09
C CYS A 68 -1.09 11.64 -0.77
N SER A 69 -2.03 11.22 0.07
CA SER A 69 -2.29 9.83 0.40
C SER A 69 -3.15 9.17 -0.69
N PHE A 70 -3.04 7.86 -0.85
CA PHE A 70 -3.91 7.09 -1.76
C PHE A 70 -5.41 7.24 -1.45
N LEU A 71 -5.76 7.55 -0.20
CA LEU A 71 -7.15 7.80 0.22
C LEU A 71 -7.69 9.14 -0.25
N GLU A 72 -6.80 10.06 -0.64
CA GLU A 72 -7.12 11.43 -1.06
C GLU A 72 -7.14 11.55 -2.60
N VAL A 73 -6.88 10.45 -3.32
CA VAL A 73 -6.94 10.40 -4.78
C VAL A 73 -8.40 10.39 -5.24
N PRO A 74 -8.80 11.29 -6.15
CA PRO A 74 -10.17 11.30 -6.67
C PRO A 74 -10.52 9.96 -7.30
N ARG A 75 -11.62 9.36 -6.86
CA ARG A 75 -12.20 8.19 -7.51
C ARG A 75 -13.03 8.69 -8.67
N SER A 76 -12.68 8.31 -9.90
CA SER A 76 -13.62 8.42 -11.02
C SER A 76 -14.86 7.59 -10.67
N GLN A 77 -16.01 8.24 -10.53
CA GLN A 77 -17.31 7.56 -10.48
C GLN A 77 -17.71 7.09 -11.86
#